data_AF-A0A0S4KRR2-F1
#
_entry.id   AF-A0A0S4KRR2-F1
#
_cell.length_a   1.000
_cell.length_b   1.000
_cell.length_c   1.000
_cell.angle_alpha   90.00
_cell.angle_beta   90.00
_cell.angle_gamma   90.00
#
_symmetry.space_group_name_H-M   'P 1'
#
loop_
_entity.id
_entity.type
_entity.pdbx_description
1 polymer ?
#
loop_
_entity_poly.entity_id
_entity_poly.type
_entity_poly.pdbx_seq_one_letter_code
_entity_poly.pdbx_strand_id
1 'polypeptide(L)'
;MARDVATVNRKTWKRKAWKVLRSSPAGILVTCGLLLGGCVVLEEKYDAEKARSLNFQRLLAQEERRAAELESEVKRTKRELLEFEARNRELLAQIQSIREQMTRLQEETEAVKEAALLERKAMEEMRKLSGQTAKPKKSDLPAESPPSGDRPQPTPPKTAKGVDMPKEPIASGKGGTIIHVVKPGETLFRISRRYGIETEKLRQMNKLPDDIIEVGQRLIVGIE
;
A
#
# COMPACT_ATOMS: atom_id res chain seq x y z
N MET A 1 79.63 -0.30 -61.04
CA MET A 1 78.33 -0.74 -61.57
C MET A 1 78.14 -2.25 -61.36
N ALA A 2 77.93 -2.72 -60.12
CA ALA A 2 77.85 -4.17 -59.82
C ALA A 2 76.84 -4.53 -58.71
N ARG A 3 75.83 -3.68 -58.47
CA ARG A 3 74.77 -3.93 -57.47
C ARG A 3 73.38 -4.23 -58.07
N ASP A 4 73.18 -4.01 -59.37
CA ASP A 4 71.84 -4.12 -60.00
C ASP A 4 71.50 -5.49 -60.62
N VAL A 5 72.49 -6.33 -60.95
CA VAL A 5 72.22 -7.61 -61.64
C VAL A 5 71.66 -8.69 -60.69
N ALA A 6 72.02 -8.67 -59.40
CA ALA A 6 71.59 -9.68 -58.43
C ALA A 6 70.14 -9.49 -57.92
N THR A 7 69.63 -8.25 -57.92
CA THR A 7 68.28 -7.91 -57.43
C THR A 7 67.20 -8.21 -58.46
N VAL A 8 67.52 -8.06 -59.76
CA VAL A 8 66.61 -8.41 -60.88
C VAL A 8 66.36 -9.92 -60.92
N ASN A 9 67.39 -10.74 -60.75
CA ASN A 9 67.27 -12.20 -60.84
C ASN A 9 66.46 -12.82 -59.67
N ARG A 10 66.53 -12.22 -58.48
CA ARG A 10 65.75 -12.68 -57.31
C ARG A 10 64.26 -12.32 -57.43
N LYS A 11 63.94 -11.19 -58.07
CA LYS A 11 62.55 -10.77 -58.35
C LYS A 11 61.91 -11.60 -59.46
N THR A 12 62.64 -12.00 -60.49
CA THR A 12 62.12 -12.85 -61.57
C THR A 12 61.90 -14.29 -61.12
N TRP A 13 62.78 -14.83 -60.26
CA TRP A 13 62.59 -16.16 -59.64
C TRP A 13 61.35 -16.24 -58.76
N LYS A 14 61.11 -15.23 -57.91
CA LYS A 14 59.89 -15.18 -57.07
C LYS A 14 58.62 -15.10 -57.92
N ARG A 15 58.63 -14.34 -59.03
CA ARG A 15 57.48 -14.26 -59.96
C ARG A 15 57.24 -15.56 -60.72
N LYS A 16 58.29 -16.26 -61.17
CA LYS A 16 58.16 -17.57 -61.84
C LYS A 16 57.70 -18.67 -60.88
N ALA A 17 58.25 -18.72 -59.67
CA ALA A 17 57.84 -19.69 -58.64
C ALA A 17 56.36 -19.53 -58.25
N TRP A 18 55.88 -18.30 -58.12
CA TRP A 18 54.46 -18.01 -57.87
C TRP A 18 53.55 -18.43 -59.03
N LYS A 19 54.03 -18.29 -60.28
CA LYS A 19 53.28 -18.70 -61.48
C LYS A 19 53.12 -20.23 -61.55
N VAL A 20 54.16 -20.98 -61.20
CA VAL A 20 54.15 -22.45 -61.17
C VAL A 20 53.27 -22.98 -60.03
N LEU A 21 53.34 -22.36 -58.85
CA LEU A 21 52.51 -22.76 -57.69
C LEU A 21 51.02 -22.51 -57.94
N ARG A 22 50.66 -21.45 -58.68
CA ARG A 22 49.28 -21.12 -59.05
C ARG A 22 48.72 -21.96 -60.22
N SER A 23 49.59 -22.54 -61.05
CA SER A 23 49.21 -23.40 -62.19
C SER A 23 49.26 -24.91 -61.88
N SER A 24 49.73 -25.31 -60.70
CA SER A 24 49.72 -26.71 -60.29
C SER A 24 48.33 -27.10 -59.76
N PRO A 25 47.77 -28.28 -60.12
CA PRO A 25 46.45 -28.71 -59.67
C PRO A 25 46.30 -28.71 -58.14
N ALA A 26 47.39 -28.98 -57.40
CA ALA A 26 47.43 -28.87 -55.95
C ALA A 26 47.28 -27.43 -55.43
N GLY A 27 47.85 -26.43 -56.12
CA GLY A 27 47.71 -25.02 -55.74
C GLY A 27 46.32 -24.45 -56.00
N ILE A 28 45.68 -24.89 -57.09
CA ILE A 28 44.28 -24.51 -57.42
C ILE A 28 43.32 -25.08 -56.37
N LEU A 29 43.49 -26.35 -55.97
CA LEU A 29 42.69 -27.00 -54.91
C LEU A 29 42.81 -26.29 -53.55
N VAL A 30 44.03 -25.89 -53.14
CA VAL A 30 44.24 -25.15 -51.88
C VAL A 30 43.58 -23.78 -51.92
N THR A 31 43.68 -23.05 -53.04
CA THR A 31 43.02 -21.73 -53.16
C THR A 31 41.50 -21.84 -53.23
N CYS A 32 40.96 -22.89 -53.86
CA CYS A 32 39.52 -23.14 -53.94
C CYS A 32 38.94 -23.53 -52.57
N GLY A 33 39.66 -24.35 -51.78
CA GLY A 33 39.27 -24.71 -50.42
C GLY A 33 39.21 -23.53 -49.44
N LEU A 34 40.13 -22.56 -49.56
CA LEU A 34 40.11 -21.32 -48.76
C LEU A 34 38.96 -20.38 -49.15
N LEU A 35 38.60 -20.30 -50.43
CA LEU A 35 37.45 -19.52 -50.91
C LEU A 35 36.11 -20.12 -50.44
N LEU A 36 35.96 -21.44 -50.53
CA LEU A 36 34.76 -22.15 -50.07
C LEU A 36 34.62 -22.10 -48.53
N GLY A 37 35.73 -22.22 -47.78
CA GLY A 37 35.72 -22.03 -46.32
C GLY A 37 35.37 -20.59 -45.89
N GLY A 38 35.73 -19.59 -46.69
CA GLY A 38 35.33 -18.20 -46.46
C GLY A 38 33.81 -17.98 -46.59
N CYS A 39 33.16 -18.63 -47.55
CA CYS A 39 31.70 -18.55 -47.73
C CYS A 39 30.93 -19.18 -46.56
N VAL A 40 31.33 -20.36 -46.06
CA VAL A 40 30.66 -21.03 -44.93
C VAL A 40 30.79 -20.22 -43.62
N VAL A 41 31.97 -19.61 -43.38
CA VAL A 41 32.19 -18.75 -42.20
C VAL A 41 31.41 -17.43 -42.29
N LEU A 42 31.13 -16.92 -43.50
CA LEU A 42 30.28 -15.75 -43.69
C LEU A 42 28.81 -16.06 -43.43
N GLU A 43 28.34 -17.25 -43.80
CA GLU A 43 26.97 -17.70 -43.54
C GLU A 43 26.72 -17.94 -42.05
N GLU A 44 27.64 -18.58 -41.34
CA GLU A 44 27.57 -18.72 -39.88
C GLU A 44 27.59 -17.37 -39.14
N LYS A 45 28.38 -16.40 -39.61
CA LYS A 45 28.41 -15.04 -39.05
C LYS A 45 27.10 -14.29 -39.32
N TYR A 46 26.57 -14.42 -40.52
CA TYR A 46 25.29 -13.81 -40.90
C TYR A 46 24.12 -14.39 -40.09
N ASP A 47 24.08 -15.72 -39.91
CA ASP A 47 23.07 -16.38 -39.09
C ASP A 47 23.20 -16.02 -37.60
N ALA A 48 24.44 -15.88 -37.11
CA ALA A 48 24.69 -15.38 -35.75
C ALA A 48 24.22 -13.93 -35.57
N GLU A 49 24.43 -13.05 -36.54
CA GLU A 49 23.94 -11.67 -36.51
C GLU A 49 22.41 -11.60 -36.62
N LYS A 50 21.80 -12.42 -37.47
CA LYS A 50 20.34 -12.56 -37.57
C LYS A 50 19.71 -13.10 -36.29
N ALA A 51 20.37 -14.04 -35.62
CA ALA A 51 19.92 -14.53 -34.32
C ALA A 51 20.00 -13.43 -33.25
N ARG A 52 21.07 -12.62 -33.25
CA ARG A 52 21.19 -11.47 -32.34
C ARG A 52 20.08 -10.44 -32.57
N SER A 53 19.81 -10.05 -33.82
CA SER A 53 18.74 -9.08 -34.12
C SER A 53 17.36 -9.61 -33.75
N LEU A 54 17.09 -10.90 -34.00
CA LEU A 54 15.85 -11.56 -33.60
C LEU A 54 15.68 -11.60 -32.07
N ASN A 55 16.76 -11.86 -31.32
CA ASN A 55 16.75 -11.83 -29.86
C ASN A 55 16.45 -10.41 -29.34
N PHE A 56 17.04 -9.37 -29.93
CA PHE A 56 16.72 -7.99 -29.58
C PHE A 56 15.26 -7.63 -29.89
N GLN A 57 14.72 -8.05 -31.04
CA GLN A 57 13.33 -7.80 -31.39
C GLN A 57 12.35 -8.45 -30.40
N ARG A 58 12.64 -9.69 -29.97
CA ARG A 58 11.84 -10.37 -28.93
C ARG A 58 11.92 -9.66 -27.58
N LEU A 59 13.09 -9.15 -27.22
CA LEU A 59 13.28 -8.39 -25.99
C LEU A 59 12.47 -7.10 -26.00
N LEU A 60 12.52 -6.34 -27.10
CA LEU A 60 11.72 -5.12 -27.27
C LEU A 60 10.22 -5.41 -27.16
N ALA A 61 9.75 -6.46 -27.83
CA ALA A 61 8.35 -6.88 -27.73
C ALA A 61 7.96 -7.31 -26.30
N GLN A 62 8.89 -7.85 -25.51
CA GLN A 62 8.65 -8.18 -24.11
C GLN A 62 8.60 -6.92 -23.23
N GLU A 63 9.49 -5.96 -23.46
CA GLU A 63 9.50 -4.67 -22.75
C GLU A 63 8.23 -3.85 -23.05
N GLU A 64 7.77 -3.81 -24.29
CA GLU A 64 6.49 -3.17 -24.66
C GLU A 64 5.30 -3.81 -23.93
N ARG A 65 5.27 -5.14 -23.81
CA ARG A 65 4.23 -5.86 -23.05
C ARG A 65 4.28 -5.53 -21.57
N ARG A 66 5.47 -5.50 -20.97
CA ARG A 66 5.66 -5.12 -19.56
C ARG A 66 5.20 -3.69 -19.32
N ALA A 67 5.54 -2.77 -20.22
CA ALA A 67 5.10 -1.38 -20.13
C ALA A 67 3.56 -1.26 -20.21
N ALA A 68 2.92 -1.99 -21.12
CA ALA A 68 1.46 -2.01 -21.25
C ALA A 68 0.77 -2.62 -20.02
N GLU A 69 1.33 -3.70 -19.46
CA GLU A 69 0.83 -4.32 -18.23
C GLU A 69 0.91 -3.34 -17.05
N LEU A 70 2.07 -2.72 -16.84
CA LEU A 70 2.27 -1.72 -15.79
C LEU A 70 1.33 -0.52 -15.97
N GLU A 71 1.12 -0.04 -17.20
CA GLU A 71 0.17 1.04 -17.47
C GLU A 71 -1.27 0.63 -17.12
N SER A 72 -1.64 -0.63 -17.38
CA SER A 72 -2.95 -1.16 -17.01
C SER A 72 -3.13 -1.25 -15.49
N GLU A 73 -2.09 -1.63 -14.76
CA GLU A 73 -2.09 -1.66 -13.29
C GLU A 73 -2.22 -0.26 -12.71
N VAL A 74 -1.44 0.70 -13.21
CA VAL A 74 -1.55 2.12 -12.81
C VAL A 74 -2.96 2.64 -13.08
N LYS A 75 -3.58 2.27 -14.20
CA LYS A 75 -4.98 2.64 -14.49
C LYS A 75 -5.97 2.02 -13.50
N ARG A 76 -5.77 0.76 -13.11
CA ARG A 76 -6.63 0.08 -12.12
C ARG A 76 -6.50 0.74 -10.74
N THR A 77 -5.28 0.90 -10.23
CA THR A 77 -5.03 1.51 -8.93
C THR A 77 -5.51 2.96 -8.88
N LYS A 78 -5.38 3.71 -9.98
CA LYS A 78 -5.93 5.06 -10.08
C LYS A 78 -7.46 5.08 -10.01
N ARG A 79 -8.16 4.11 -10.62
CA ARG A 79 -9.62 3.99 -10.50
C ARG A 79 -10.02 3.65 -9.07
N GLU A 80 -9.35 2.70 -8.45
CA GLU A 80 -9.60 2.34 -7.05
C GLU A 80 -9.39 3.55 -6.12
N LEU A 81 -8.32 4.32 -6.32
CA LEU A 81 -8.07 5.54 -5.57
C LEU A 81 -9.21 6.55 -5.73
N LEU A 82 -9.65 6.79 -6.96
CA LEU A 82 -10.77 7.70 -7.24
C LEU A 82 -12.08 7.22 -6.61
N GLU A 83 -12.34 5.91 -6.59
CA GLU A 83 -13.49 5.34 -5.89
C GLU A 83 -13.39 5.53 -4.38
N PHE A 84 -12.20 5.37 -3.79
CA PHE A 84 -12.00 5.64 -2.37
C PHE A 84 -12.17 7.12 -2.04
N GLU A 85 -11.67 8.02 -2.88
CA GLU A 85 -11.87 9.46 -2.73
C GLU A 85 -13.36 9.84 -2.83
N ALA A 86 -14.10 9.24 -3.77
CA ALA A 86 -15.55 9.44 -3.90
C ALA A 86 -16.30 8.94 -2.65
N ARG A 87 -15.99 7.72 -2.19
CA ARG A 87 -16.56 7.17 -0.95
C ARG A 87 -16.25 8.05 0.27
N ASN A 88 -15.03 8.57 0.36
CA ASN A 88 -14.66 9.49 1.44
C ASN A 88 -15.46 10.79 1.38
N ARG A 89 -15.67 11.37 0.19
CA ARG A 89 -16.50 12.57 0.03
C ARG A 89 -17.96 12.32 0.42
N GLU A 90 -18.51 11.18 0.05
CA GLU A 90 -19.87 10.79 0.41
C GLU A 90 -20.03 10.63 1.93
N LEU A 91 -19.10 9.94 2.60
CA LEU A 91 -19.11 9.81 4.06
C LEU A 91 -19.04 11.17 4.75
N LEU A 92 -18.26 12.12 4.23
CA LEU A 92 -18.23 13.48 4.77
C LEU A 92 -19.58 14.19 4.62
N ALA A 93 -20.25 14.03 3.48
CA ALA A 93 -21.60 14.56 3.28
C ALA A 93 -22.62 13.92 4.24
N GLN A 94 -22.52 12.61 4.49
CA GLN A 94 -23.34 11.92 5.50
C GLN A 94 -23.08 12.46 6.90
N ILE A 95 -21.83 12.72 7.27
CA ILE A 95 -21.50 13.31 8.57
C ILE A 95 -22.12 14.70 8.71
N GLN A 96 -22.13 15.51 7.64
CA GLN A 96 -22.76 16.83 7.65
C GLN A 96 -24.28 16.74 7.81
N SER A 97 -24.94 15.85 7.07
CA SER A 97 -26.40 15.68 7.19
C SER A 97 -26.81 15.16 8.57
N ILE A 98 -26.05 14.21 9.14
CA ILE A 98 -26.28 13.73 10.51
C ILE A 98 -26.10 14.86 11.53
N ARG A 99 -25.10 15.72 11.37
CA ARG A 99 -24.91 16.89 12.24
C ARG A 99 -26.10 17.83 12.16
N GLU A 100 -26.60 18.13 10.97
CA GLU A 100 -27.79 18.96 10.78
C GLU A 100 -29.05 18.32 11.37
N GLN A 101 -29.20 17.00 11.24
CA GLN A 101 -30.29 16.28 11.91
C GLN A 101 -30.18 16.40 13.43
N MET A 102 -28.98 16.28 13.97
CA MET A 102 -28.74 16.40 15.40
C MET A 102 -29.04 17.82 15.90
N THR A 103 -28.68 18.87 15.16
CA THR A 103 -29.02 20.25 15.54
C THR A 103 -30.53 20.49 15.50
N ARG A 104 -31.23 20.01 14.46
CA ARG A 104 -32.70 20.12 14.39
C ARG A 104 -33.38 19.43 15.56
N LEU A 105 -32.95 18.22 15.89
CA LEU A 105 -33.47 17.50 17.06
C LEU A 105 -33.17 18.24 18.37
N GLN A 106 -31.98 18.85 18.50
CA GLN A 106 -31.65 19.67 19.66
C GLN A 106 -32.61 20.86 19.78
N GLU A 107 -32.80 21.61 18.70
CA GLU A 107 -33.74 22.75 18.65
C GLU A 107 -35.18 22.32 18.99
N GLU A 108 -35.66 21.20 18.43
CA GLU A 108 -36.98 20.64 18.75
C GLU A 108 -37.08 20.29 20.24
N THR A 109 -36.06 19.63 20.82
CA THR A 109 -36.08 19.29 22.24
C THR A 109 -35.99 20.53 23.15
N GLU A 110 -35.29 21.57 22.71
CA GLU A 110 -35.21 22.85 23.43
C GLU A 110 -36.55 23.57 23.39
N ALA A 111 -37.18 23.67 22.22
CA ALA A 111 -38.52 24.24 22.08
C ALA A 111 -39.56 23.47 22.91
N VAL A 112 -39.50 22.14 22.96
CA VAL A 112 -40.38 21.32 23.79
C VAL A 112 -40.14 21.57 25.28
N LYS A 113 -38.88 21.71 25.72
CA LYS A 113 -38.55 22.07 27.11
C LYS A 113 -39.07 23.46 27.48
N GLU A 114 -38.89 24.44 26.59
CA GLU A 114 -39.37 25.80 26.79
C GLU A 114 -40.90 25.86 26.87
N ALA A 115 -41.59 25.17 25.96
CA ALA A 115 -43.06 25.07 25.99
C ALA A 115 -43.55 24.44 27.31
N ALA A 116 -42.94 23.34 27.76
CA ALA A 116 -43.28 22.72 29.03
C ALA A 116 -43.03 23.63 30.25
N LEU A 117 -41.97 24.45 30.22
CA LEU A 117 -41.70 25.44 31.26
C LEU A 117 -42.74 26.56 31.27
N LEU A 118 -43.17 27.03 30.09
CA LEU A 118 -44.22 28.03 29.95
C LEU A 118 -45.57 27.50 30.43
N GLU A 119 -45.93 26.27 30.07
CA GLU A 119 -47.14 25.61 30.58
C GLU A 119 -47.14 25.50 32.11
N ARG A 120 -46.02 25.07 32.71
CA ARG A 120 -45.88 25.02 34.18
C ARG A 120 -46.05 26.39 34.83
N LYS A 121 -45.41 27.43 34.28
CA LYS A 121 -45.54 28.81 34.78
C LYS A 121 -46.98 29.32 34.65
N ALA A 122 -47.65 29.06 33.53
CA ALA A 122 -49.04 29.43 33.33
C ALA A 122 -49.98 28.70 34.30
N MET A 123 -49.75 27.39 34.54
CA MET A 123 -50.48 26.63 35.55
C MET A 123 -50.28 27.20 36.96
N GLU A 124 -49.07 27.65 37.29
CA GLU A 124 -48.76 28.24 38.59
C GLU A 124 -49.44 29.60 38.79
N GLU A 125 -49.42 30.46 37.77
CA GLU A 125 -50.13 31.75 37.78
C GLU A 125 -51.65 31.55 37.84
N MET A 126 -52.22 30.59 37.09
CA MET A 126 -53.62 30.18 37.25
C MET A 126 -53.91 29.67 38.67
N ARG A 127 -52.99 28.89 39.26
CA ARG A 127 -53.14 28.40 40.65
C ARG A 127 -53.15 29.55 41.66
N LYS A 128 -52.32 30.59 41.45
CA LYS A 128 -52.31 31.80 42.28
C LYS A 128 -53.61 32.61 42.14
N LEU A 129 -54.11 32.78 40.92
CA LEU A 129 -55.36 33.51 40.64
C LEU A 129 -56.61 32.78 41.13
N SER A 130 -56.60 31.44 41.13
CA SER A 130 -57.71 30.59 41.58
C SER A 130 -57.97 30.60 43.10
N GLY A 131 -57.16 31.27 43.91
CA GLY A 131 -57.41 31.44 45.35
C GLY A 131 -57.54 30.13 46.16
N GLN A 132 -57.08 28.98 45.64
CA GLN A 132 -57.14 27.69 46.35
C GLN A 132 -55.81 27.40 47.05
N THR A 133 -55.76 27.71 48.35
CA THR A 133 -54.91 27.01 49.32
C THR A 133 -55.40 25.57 49.49
N ALA A 134 -55.10 24.70 48.53
CA ALA A 134 -55.14 23.26 48.76
C ALA A 134 -53.80 22.83 49.36
N LYS A 135 -53.77 22.75 50.69
CA LYS A 135 -52.69 22.20 51.50
C LYS A 135 -52.57 20.69 51.22
N PRO A 136 -51.45 20.17 50.67
CA PRO A 136 -51.14 18.77 50.86
C PRO A 136 -50.57 18.60 52.27
N LYS A 137 -51.14 17.65 53.01
CA LYS A 137 -50.60 17.11 54.26
C LYS A 137 -49.13 16.72 54.03
N LYS A 138 -48.27 17.15 54.95
CA LYS A 138 -46.94 16.57 55.17
C LYS A 138 -47.12 15.06 55.41
N SER A 139 -46.55 14.24 54.56
CA SER A 139 -46.07 12.90 54.90
C SER A 139 -44.58 12.90 54.63
N ASP A 140 -43.85 12.54 55.67
CA ASP A 140 -42.41 12.67 55.84
C ASP A 140 -41.61 11.98 54.74
N LEU A 141 -40.52 12.61 54.28
CA LEU A 141 -39.29 11.92 53.88
C LEU A 141 -38.08 12.88 53.95
N PRO A 142 -36.89 12.40 54.36
CA PRO A 142 -35.79 13.24 54.81
C PRO A 142 -35.07 14.01 53.70
N ALA A 143 -34.49 15.13 54.12
CA ALA A 143 -33.55 15.91 53.35
C ALA A 143 -32.28 15.12 53.05
N GLU A 144 -31.87 15.11 51.78
CA GLU A 144 -30.45 15.11 51.46
C GLU A 144 -30.21 15.86 50.15
N SER A 145 -29.48 16.96 50.29
CA SER A 145 -29.01 17.82 49.20
C SER A 145 -27.95 17.07 48.37
N PRO A 146 -27.94 17.20 47.03
CA PRO A 146 -26.69 17.09 46.29
C PRO A 146 -26.08 18.49 46.13
N PRO A 147 -24.91 18.80 46.72
CA PRO A 147 -24.06 19.87 46.22
C PRO A 147 -23.39 19.43 44.92
N SER A 148 -23.28 20.37 44.00
CA SER A 148 -22.57 20.25 42.73
C SER A 148 -21.08 19.92 42.90
N GLY A 149 -20.57 19.09 41.99
CA GLY A 149 -19.21 19.23 41.45
C GLY A 149 -18.10 18.60 42.27
N ASP A 150 -17.78 17.34 41.98
CA ASP A 150 -16.44 16.98 41.56
C ASP A 150 -16.49 15.62 40.87
N ARG A 151 -15.73 15.49 39.79
CA ARG A 151 -15.65 14.29 38.96
C ARG A 151 -14.40 13.50 39.38
N PRO A 152 -14.51 12.37 40.10
CA PRO A 152 -13.46 11.38 40.07
C PRO A 152 -13.56 10.62 38.75
N GLN A 153 -12.46 10.65 38.02
CA GLN A 153 -12.16 9.81 36.86
C GLN A 153 -12.56 8.35 37.14
N PRO A 154 -13.04 7.57 36.15
CA PRO A 154 -13.08 6.13 36.31
C PRO A 154 -11.63 5.63 36.40
N THR A 155 -11.24 5.29 37.63
CA THR A 155 -10.04 4.53 37.94
C THR A 155 -10.03 3.24 37.12
N PRO A 156 -8.87 2.83 36.55
CA PRO A 156 -8.76 1.56 35.86
C PRO A 156 -9.01 0.42 36.86
N PRO A 157 -9.92 -0.53 36.57
CA PRO A 157 -10.08 -1.70 37.43
C PRO A 157 -8.87 -2.62 37.22
N LYS A 158 -7.90 -2.56 38.13
CA LYS A 158 -7.13 -3.74 38.53
C LYS A 158 -8.07 -4.61 39.35
N THR A 159 -8.38 -5.82 38.87
CA THR A 159 -8.24 -7.09 39.61
C THR A 159 -8.64 -8.27 38.71
N ALA A 160 -7.61 -9.07 38.40
CA ALA A 160 -7.57 -10.52 38.37
C ALA A 160 -8.81 -11.35 37.93
N LYS A 161 -8.61 -12.02 36.78
CA LYS A 161 -8.57 -13.49 36.58
C LYS A 161 -9.87 -14.21 36.17
N GLY A 162 -9.71 -15.03 35.12
CA GLY A 162 -10.69 -15.92 34.48
C GLY A 162 -11.09 -15.35 33.12
N VAL A 163 -10.83 -15.98 31.97
CA VAL A 163 -11.03 -17.39 31.65
C VAL A 163 -10.01 -17.82 30.60
N ASP A 164 -9.48 -19.00 30.87
CA ASP A 164 -8.55 -19.77 30.06
C ASP A 164 -9.27 -20.42 28.87
N MET A 165 -8.46 -20.85 27.89
CA MET A 165 -8.74 -21.71 26.72
C MET A 165 -9.30 -21.11 25.42
N PRO A 166 -8.94 -21.68 24.25
CA PRO A 166 -7.82 -22.61 23.95
C PRO A 166 -6.80 -22.04 22.95
N LYS A 167 -5.53 -22.27 23.27
CA LYS A 167 -4.43 -22.30 22.31
C LYS A 167 -4.44 -23.67 21.65
N GLU A 168 -4.78 -23.74 20.37
CA GLU A 168 -4.26 -24.78 19.48
C GLU A 168 -3.67 -24.15 18.20
N PRO A 169 -2.48 -24.62 17.77
CA PRO A 169 -1.75 -24.05 16.65
C PRO A 169 -2.20 -24.73 15.36
N ILE A 170 -2.66 -23.95 14.39
CA ILE A 170 -2.74 -24.43 13.02
C ILE A 170 -1.53 -23.85 12.29
N ALA A 171 -0.49 -24.68 12.19
CA ALA A 171 0.57 -24.49 11.23
C ALA A 171 -0.03 -24.63 9.83
N SER A 172 0.06 -23.59 9.00
CA SER A 172 0.18 -23.75 7.55
C SER A 172 0.83 -22.50 6.98
N GLY A 173 2.08 -22.65 6.58
CA GLY A 173 2.95 -21.54 6.20
C GLY A 173 2.48 -20.78 4.97
N LYS A 174 2.61 -19.45 5.08
CA LYS A 174 2.99 -18.52 4.02
C LYS A 174 3.57 -17.30 4.73
N GLY A 175 4.91 -17.21 4.76
CA GLY A 175 5.66 -16.17 5.48
C GLY A 175 5.44 -14.76 4.93
N GLY A 176 4.25 -14.20 5.14
CA GLY A 176 3.86 -12.86 4.74
C GLY A 176 3.76 -11.95 5.96
N THR A 177 4.59 -10.91 6.01
CA THR A 177 4.45 -9.87 7.04
C THR A 177 3.24 -8.99 6.69
N ILE A 178 2.22 -8.95 7.54
CA ILE A 178 1.08 -8.05 7.40
C ILE A 178 1.46 -6.68 7.98
N ILE A 179 1.40 -5.64 7.14
CA ILE A 179 1.76 -4.26 7.51
C ILE A 179 0.52 -3.37 7.48
N HIS A 180 0.30 -2.62 8.57
CA HIS A 180 -0.72 -1.58 8.68
C HIS A 180 -0.08 -0.19 8.67
N VAL A 181 -0.65 0.73 7.90
CA VAL A 181 -0.23 2.14 7.88
C VAL A 181 -1.17 2.93 8.80
N VAL A 182 -0.61 3.55 9.84
CA VAL A 182 -1.37 4.30 10.85
C VAL A 182 -2.09 5.49 10.22
N LYS A 183 -3.40 5.56 10.41
CA LYS A 183 -4.24 6.68 9.95
C LYS A 183 -4.38 7.77 11.02
N PRO A 184 -4.74 9.01 10.65
CA PRO A 184 -5.00 10.08 11.61
C PRO A 184 -6.03 9.65 12.67
N GLY A 185 -5.69 9.82 13.95
CA GLY A 185 -6.58 9.49 15.08
C GLY A 185 -6.66 8.00 15.45
N GLU A 186 -5.83 7.14 14.85
CA GLU A 186 -5.62 5.78 15.35
C GLU A 186 -4.63 5.77 16.51
N THR A 187 -4.83 4.83 17.44
CA THR A 187 -3.94 4.59 18.58
C THR A 187 -3.50 3.14 18.58
N LEU A 188 -2.37 2.84 19.22
CA LEU A 188 -1.84 1.48 19.28
C LEU A 188 -2.89 0.49 19.83
N PHE A 189 -3.68 0.92 20.82
CA PHE A 189 -4.80 0.15 21.38
C PHE A 189 -5.91 -0.16 20.37
N ARG A 190 -6.33 0.81 19.56
CA ARG A 190 -7.39 0.58 18.54
C ARG A 190 -6.91 -0.36 17.44
N ILE A 191 -5.63 -0.25 17.06
CA ILE A 191 -4.99 -1.12 16.06
C ILE A 191 -4.90 -2.53 16.63
N SER A 192 -4.42 -2.69 17.86
CA SER A 192 -4.28 -4.01 18.49
C SER A 192 -5.64 -4.72 18.59
N ARG A 193 -6.70 -4.01 18.99
CA ARG A 193 -8.07 -4.55 19.02
C ARG A 193 -8.60 -4.93 17.65
N ARG A 194 -8.27 -4.18 16.60
CA ARG A 194 -8.68 -4.48 15.23
C ARG A 194 -8.07 -5.78 14.72
N TYR A 195 -6.80 -6.01 15.03
CA TYR A 195 -6.07 -7.20 14.57
C TYR A 195 -6.09 -8.36 15.58
N GLY A 196 -6.76 -8.20 16.73
CA GLY A 196 -6.81 -9.24 17.77
C GLY A 196 -5.48 -9.49 18.46
N ILE A 197 -4.57 -8.50 18.47
CA ILE A 197 -3.23 -8.62 19.05
C ILE A 197 -3.19 -7.82 20.35
N GLU A 198 -2.45 -8.34 21.33
CA GLU A 198 -2.18 -7.62 22.56
C GLU A 198 -1.28 -6.41 22.28
N THR A 199 -1.57 -5.25 22.89
CA THR A 199 -0.82 -4.00 22.67
C THR A 199 0.67 -4.18 22.93
N GLU A 200 1.01 -4.90 23.99
CA GLU A 200 2.38 -5.23 24.37
C GLU A 200 3.11 -6.01 23.27
N LYS A 201 2.45 -7.03 22.71
CA LYS A 201 3.00 -7.84 21.63
C LYS A 201 3.20 -7.02 20.35
N LEU A 202 2.23 -6.16 20.03
CA LEU A 202 2.33 -5.25 18.89
C LEU A 202 3.49 -4.25 19.06
N ARG A 203 3.70 -3.75 20.28
CA ARG A 203 4.80 -2.85 20.64
C ARG A 203 6.16 -3.53 20.44
N GLN A 204 6.31 -4.75 20.96
CA GLN A 204 7.55 -5.54 20.85
C GLN A 204 7.88 -5.90 19.39
N MET A 205 6.88 -6.30 18.61
CA MET A 205 7.04 -6.60 17.19
C MET A 205 7.56 -5.40 16.38
N ASN A 206 7.16 -4.20 16.77
CA ASN A 206 7.52 -2.96 16.10
C ASN A 206 8.64 -2.17 16.79
N LYS A 207 9.23 -2.72 17.86
CA LYS A 207 10.28 -2.08 18.68
C LYS A 207 9.94 -0.64 19.08
N LEU A 208 8.67 -0.39 19.40
CA LEU A 208 8.22 0.94 19.80
C LEU A 208 8.64 1.22 21.25
N PRO A 209 9.12 2.44 21.56
CA PRO A 209 9.52 2.80 22.92
C PRO A 209 8.30 2.98 23.85
N ASP A 210 7.18 3.47 23.31
CA ASP A 210 5.95 3.77 24.04
C ASP A 210 4.70 3.46 23.19
N ASP A 211 3.51 3.72 23.73
CA ASP A 211 2.21 3.56 23.04
C ASP A 211 1.90 4.70 22.04
N ILE A 212 2.84 5.65 21.88
CA ILE A 212 2.74 6.78 20.96
C ILE A 212 3.14 6.31 19.56
N ILE A 213 2.24 6.51 18.60
CA ILE A 213 2.44 6.16 17.19
C ILE A 213 2.17 7.39 16.32
N GLU A 214 2.94 7.53 15.25
CA GLU A 214 2.82 8.65 14.32
C GLU A 214 1.92 8.31 13.13
N VAL A 215 1.22 9.32 12.63
CA VAL A 215 0.39 9.17 11.42
C VAL A 215 1.29 8.84 10.23
N GLY A 216 0.94 7.80 9.48
CA GLY A 216 1.73 7.29 8.35
C GLY A 216 2.80 6.27 8.75
N GLN A 217 2.98 5.97 10.04
CA GLN A 217 3.90 4.95 10.50
C GLN A 217 3.46 3.55 10.03
N ARG A 218 4.42 2.73 9.60
CA ARG A 218 4.19 1.33 9.21
C ARG A 218 4.36 0.43 10.43
N LEU A 219 3.30 -0.27 10.81
CA LEU A 219 3.30 -1.22 11.91
C LEU A 219 3.07 -2.63 11.39
N ILE A 220 3.94 -3.55 11.80
CA ILE A 220 3.81 -4.98 11.61
C ILE A 220 2.70 -5.47 12.56
N VAL A 221 1.58 -5.89 11.99
CA VAL A 221 0.39 -6.34 12.71
C VAL A 221 0.16 -7.84 12.55
N GLY A 222 1.11 -8.58 12.00
CA GLY A 222 1.02 -10.02 11.84
C GLY A 222 2.18 -10.57 11.03
N ILE A 223 2.55 -11.81 11.31
CA ILE A 223 3.43 -12.62 10.47
C ILE A 223 2.59 -13.85 10.19
N GLU A 224 2.14 -14.02 8.94
CA GLU A 224 1.49 -15.26 8.47
C GLU A 224 2.48 -16.43 8.41
#